data_AF-A0A921ZSS9-F1
#
_entry.id   AF-A0A921ZSS9-F1
#
_cell.length_a   1.000
_cell.length_b   1.000
_cell.length_c   1.000
_cell.angle_alpha   90.00
_cell.angle_beta   90.00
_cell.angle_gamma   90.00
#
_symmetry.space_group_name_H-M   'P 1'
#
loop_
_entity.id
_entity.type
_entity.pdbx_description
1 polymer ?
#
loop_
_entity_poly.entity_id
_entity_poly.type
_entity_poly.pdbx_seq_one_letter_code
_entity_poly.pdbx_strand_id
1 'polypeptide(L)'
;MVLTKEVDLPQFTTLTVPEINVSTATLMAAAPYLGKHCESVNNEFMLCRQELNDPRPCIELGKRVTACAMQVFKKIKKECKDEFNQYANCVDKSSGDYGFKDCRKTQAVFDTCMMEKLCMERPDFGYFCRGRIHKSPSAPPTPPPCPCHPKVPDATPSLPDCKPRYPARFGGRSYYMTE
;
A
#
# COMPACT_ATOMS: atom_id res chain seq x y z
N MET A 1 3.66 -2.02 -24.74
CA MET A 1 2.96 -3.05 -23.94
C MET A 1 1.61 -3.25 -24.61
N VAL A 2 1.39 -4.40 -25.26
CA VAL A 2 0.15 -4.69 -25.99
C VAL A 2 -0.77 -5.44 -25.04
N LEU A 3 -1.97 -4.91 -24.79
CA LEU A 3 -2.98 -5.60 -23.99
C LEU A 3 -3.55 -6.76 -24.81
N THR A 4 -3.30 -7.99 -24.36
CA THR A 4 -3.88 -9.19 -24.97
C THR A 4 -5.27 -9.46 -24.39
N LYS A 5 -6.06 -10.27 -25.10
CA LYS A 5 -7.43 -10.67 -24.69
C LYS A 5 -7.49 -11.43 -23.34
N GLU A 6 -6.35 -11.92 -22.88
CA GLU A 6 -6.17 -12.65 -21.62
C GLU A 6 -6.07 -11.74 -20.39
N VAL A 7 -5.96 -10.42 -20.60
CA VAL A 7 -5.81 -9.46 -19.51
C VAL A 7 -7.17 -8.99 -19.00
N ASP A 8 -7.61 -9.54 -17.87
CA ASP A 8 -8.87 -9.15 -17.23
C ASP A 8 -8.78 -7.76 -16.58
N LEU A 9 -9.37 -6.76 -17.24
CA LEU A 9 -9.47 -5.40 -16.71
C LEU A 9 -10.76 -5.20 -15.91
N PRO A 10 -10.70 -4.44 -14.80
CA PRO A 10 -11.89 -4.09 -14.04
C PRO A 10 -12.85 -3.20 -14.85
N GLN A 11 -14.14 -3.26 -14.52
CA GLN A 11 -15.17 -2.41 -15.14
C GLN A 11 -14.99 -0.93 -14.75
N PHE A 12 -15.41 0.01 -15.60
CA PHE A 12 -15.34 1.45 -15.30
C PHE A 12 -16.13 1.85 -14.05
N THR A 13 -17.24 1.15 -13.77
CA THR A 13 -18.07 1.38 -12.59
C THR A 13 -17.31 1.14 -11.29
N THR A 14 -16.39 0.16 -11.26
CA THR A 14 -15.57 -0.11 -10.07
C THR A 14 -14.46 0.91 -9.90
N LEU A 15 -14.02 1.58 -10.97
CA LEU A 15 -12.99 2.62 -10.94
C LEU A 15 -13.52 4.00 -10.58
N THR A 16 -14.84 4.21 -10.68
CA THR A 16 -15.43 5.53 -10.44
C THR A 16 -15.50 5.81 -8.93
N VAL A 17 -14.77 6.82 -8.48
CA VAL A 17 -14.62 7.21 -7.06
C VAL A 17 -14.71 8.73 -6.98
N PRO A 18 -15.24 9.32 -5.88
CA PRO A 18 -15.15 10.76 -5.67
C PRO A 18 -13.70 11.20 -5.55
N GLU A 19 -13.22 11.95 -6.54
CA GLU A 19 -11.84 12.42 -6.63
C GLU A 19 -11.55 13.63 -5.73
N ILE A 20 -10.28 13.78 -5.38
CA ILE A 20 -9.77 14.92 -4.61
C ILE A 20 -9.31 16.00 -5.59
N ASN A 21 -10.26 16.84 -6.00
CA ASN A 21 -10.03 17.92 -6.97
C ASN A 21 -9.41 19.15 -6.32
N VAL A 22 -8.14 19.06 -5.92
CA VAL A 22 -7.40 20.17 -5.30
C VAL A 22 -6.02 20.34 -5.95
N SER A 23 -5.45 21.54 -5.88
CA SER A 23 -4.16 21.85 -6.51
C SER A 23 -2.98 21.18 -5.80
N THR A 24 -1.85 21.04 -6.49
CA THR A 24 -0.60 20.49 -5.93
C THR A 24 -0.16 21.23 -4.66
N ALA A 25 -0.21 22.57 -4.66
CA ALA A 25 0.13 23.38 -3.49
C ALA A 25 -0.74 23.06 -2.28
N THR A 26 -2.06 22.88 -2.48
CA THR A 26 -2.98 22.52 -1.38
C THR A 26 -2.73 21.11 -0.85
N LEU A 27 -2.42 20.14 -1.74
CA LEU A 27 -2.03 18.78 -1.31
C LEU A 27 -0.73 18.81 -0.51
N MET A 28 0.27 19.56 -0.95
CA MET A 28 1.56 19.69 -0.26
C MET A 28 1.41 20.34 1.11
N ALA A 29 0.58 21.40 1.22
CA ALA A 29 0.28 22.05 2.49
C ALA A 29 -0.38 21.09 3.51
N ALA A 30 -1.31 20.24 3.05
CA ALA A 30 -2.01 19.27 3.89
C ALA A 30 -1.24 17.95 4.10
N ALA A 31 -0.18 17.69 3.34
CA ALA A 31 0.56 16.42 3.32
C ALA A 31 0.96 15.87 4.71
N PRO A 32 1.53 16.65 5.66
CA PRO A 32 1.92 16.10 6.96
C PRO A 32 0.71 15.62 7.77
N TYR A 33 -0.41 16.32 7.67
CA TYR A 33 -1.65 15.96 8.37
C TYR A 33 -2.33 14.74 7.74
N LEU A 34 -2.39 14.70 6.41
CA LEU A 34 -2.90 13.54 5.66
C LEU A 34 -2.08 12.28 5.95
N GLY A 35 -0.75 12.41 5.92
CA GLY A 35 0.17 11.31 6.19
C GLY A 35 -0.02 10.73 7.59
N LYS A 36 -0.22 11.60 8.60
CA LYS A 36 -0.43 11.18 9.99
C LYS A 36 -1.82 10.61 10.25
N HIS A 37 -2.86 11.27 9.76
CA HIS A 37 -4.24 10.84 10.01
C HIS A 37 -4.61 9.58 9.22
N CYS A 38 -4.20 9.50 7.94
CA CYS A 38 -4.54 8.39 7.05
C CYS A 38 -3.44 7.31 7.01
N GLU A 39 -2.53 7.30 7.98
CA GLU A 39 -1.34 6.47 7.96
C GLU A 39 -1.63 4.97 7.85
N SER A 40 -2.58 4.47 8.64
CA SER A 40 -2.93 3.03 8.67
C SER A 40 -3.40 2.54 7.30
N VAL A 41 -4.29 3.29 6.66
CA VAL A 41 -4.88 2.97 5.37
C VAL A 41 -3.85 3.10 4.25
N ASN A 42 -3.02 4.15 4.31
CA ASN A 42 -1.95 4.36 3.33
C ASN A 42 -0.91 3.24 3.39
N ASN A 43 -0.52 2.82 4.60
CA ASN A 43 0.43 1.72 4.78
C ASN A 43 -0.14 0.40 4.27
N GLU A 44 -1.42 0.11 4.49
CA GLU A 44 -2.09 -1.09 3.97
C GLU A 44 -2.12 -1.10 2.43
N PHE A 45 -2.43 0.05 1.81
CA PHE A 45 -2.40 0.19 0.35
C PHE A 45 -0.99 0.02 -0.23
N MET A 46 0.02 0.62 0.40
CA MET A 46 1.41 0.50 -0.03
C MET A 46 1.93 -0.93 0.13
N LEU A 47 1.56 -1.61 1.21
CA LEU A 47 1.89 -3.03 1.43
C LEU A 47 1.27 -3.90 0.32
N CYS A 48 -0.04 -3.76 0.07
CA CYS A 48 -0.75 -4.49 -0.98
C CYS A 48 -0.06 -4.33 -2.35
N ARG A 49 0.32 -3.09 -2.69
CA ARG A 49 0.97 -2.78 -3.96
C ARG A 49 2.37 -3.36 -4.07
N GLN A 50 3.14 -3.35 -2.98
CA GLN A 50 4.50 -3.91 -2.94
C GLN A 50 4.51 -5.43 -2.98
N GLU A 51 3.56 -6.07 -2.31
CA GLU A 51 3.46 -7.53 -2.22
C GLU A 51 2.96 -8.18 -3.51
N LEU A 52 1.90 -7.62 -4.10
CA LEU A 52 1.25 -8.22 -5.27
C LEU A 52 1.86 -7.76 -6.60
N ASN A 53 2.51 -6.60 -6.63
CA ASN A 53 2.97 -5.92 -7.86
C ASN A 53 1.87 -5.67 -8.91
N ASP A 54 0.61 -5.97 -8.60
CA ASP A 54 -0.57 -5.75 -9.41
C ASP A 54 -1.50 -4.72 -8.77
N PRO A 55 -1.93 -3.67 -9.49
CA PRO A 55 -2.77 -2.62 -8.90
C PRO A 55 -4.25 -3.00 -8.77
N ARG A 56 -4.72 -4.00 -9.52
CA ARG A 56 -6.14 -4.41 -9.58
C ARG A 56 -6.72 -4.86 -8.23
N PRO A 57 -6.07 -5.77 -7.48
CA PRO A 57 -6.59 -6.19 -6.16
C PRO A 57 -6.59 -5.06 -5.13
N CYS A 58 -5.71 -4.05 -5.29
CA CYS A 58 -5.58 -2.96 -4.33
C CYS A 58 -6.55 -1.77 -4.58
N ILE A 59 -7.47 -1.87 -5.55
CA ILE A 59 -8.41 -0.79 -5.89
C ILE A 59 -9.29 -0.41 -4.69
N GLU A 60 -9.80 -1.40 -3.94
CA GLU A 60 -10.65 -1.12 -2.77
C GLU A 60 -9.92 -0.37 -1.66
N LEU A 61 -8.64 -0.70 -1.43
CA LEU A 61 -7.79 0.03 -0.50
C LEU A 61 -7.52 1.46 -0.99
N GLY A 62 -7.30 1.65 -2.29
CA GLY A 62 -7.20 2.98 -2.91
C GLY A 62 -8.46 3.84 -2.69
N LYS A 63 -9.65 3.24 -2.73
CA LYS A 63 -10.92 3.92 -2.37
C LYS A 63 -10.94 4.37 -0.92
N ARG A 64 -10.40 3.56 0.00
CA ARG A 64 -10.31 3.92 1.42
C ARG A 64 -9.31 5.07 1.64
N VAL A 65 -8.18 5.07 0.93
CA VAL A 65 -7.19 6.16 0.97
C VAL A 65 -7.82 7.47 0.54
N THR A 66 -8.47 7.49 -0.62
CA THR A 66 -9.14 8.69 -1.15
C THR A 66 -10.28 9.16 -0.23
N ALA A 67 -11.08 8.23 0.30
CA ALA A 67 -12.12 8.55 1.28
C ALA A 67 -11.55 9.18 2.57
N CYS A 68 -10.44 8.64 3.10
CA CYS A 68 -9.79 9.19 4.30
C CYS A 68 -9.29 10.62 4.05
N ALA A 69 -8.60 10.85 2.93
CA ALA A 69 -8.11 12.18 2.58
C ALA A 69 -9.26 13.18 2.38
N MET A 70 -10.37 12.76 1.76
CA MET A 70 -11.58 13.59 1.65
C MET A 70 -12.18 13.96 3.01
N GLN A 71 -12.17 13.04 3.99
CA GLN A 71 -12.62 13.35 5.35
C GLN A 71 -11.74 14.40 6.01
N VAL A 72 -10.42 14.32 5.84
CA VAL A 72 -9.48 15.33 6.37
C VAL A 72 -9.75 16.70 5.74
N PHE A 73 -9.86 16.79 4.41
CA PHE A 73 -10.18 18.06 3.75
C PHE A 73 -11.54 18.63 4.17
N LYS A 74 -12.53 17.77 4.40
CA LYS A 74 -13.83 18.21 4.96
C LYS A 74 -13.69 18.79 6.37
N LYS A 75 -12.84 18.21 7.23
CA LYS A 75 -12.55 18.74 8.57
C LYS A 75 -11.82 20.09 8.49
N ILE A 76 -10.77 20.19 7.67
CA ILE A 76 -10.01 21.44 7.46
C ILE A 76 -10.92 22.55 6.96
N LYS A 77 -11.78 22.25 5.97
CA LYS A 77 -12.73 23.21 5.40
C LYS A 77 -13.77 23.71 6.42
N LYS A 78 -14.10 22.91 7.43
CA LYS A 78 -15.07 23.29 8.46
C LYS A 78 -14.43 24.19 9.53
N GLU A 79 -13.23 23.85 9.98
CA GLU A 79 -12.64 24.47 11.16
C GLU A 79 -11.59 25.55 10.84
N CYS A 80 -10.70 25.31 9.86
CA CYS A 80 -9.47 26.10 9.62
C CYS A 80 -9.33 26.52 8.15
N LYS A 81 -10.44 26.89 7.51
CA LYS A 81 -10.48 27.16 6.06
C LYS A 81 -9.62 28.36 5.67
N ASP A 82 -9.69 29.45 6.43
CA ASP A 82 -9.10 30.72 6.02
C ASP A 82 -7.58 30.69 6.22
N GLU A 83 -7.12 30.14 7.34
CA GLU A 83 -5.71 29.90 7.65
C GLU A 83 -5.08 28.94 6.64
N PHE A 84 -5.80 27.86 6.29
CA PHE A 84 -5.34 26.90 5.29
C PHE A 84 -5.23 27.52 3.90
N ASN A 85 -6.20 28.33 3.48
CA ASN A 85 -6.15 29.00 2.18
C ASN A 85 -4.97 29.99 2.11
N GLN A 86 -4.70 30.74 3.17
CA GLN A 86 -3.54 31.64 3.24
C GLN A 86 -2.23 30.85 3.11
N TYR A 87 -2.11 29.72 3.80
CA TYR A 87 -0.93 28.87 3.71
C TYR A 87 -0.75 28.25 2.33
N ALA A 88 -1.81 27.67 1.76
CA ALA A 88 -1.77 27.06 0.44
C ALA A 88 -1.45 28.08 -0.65
N ASN A 89 -2.04 29.29 -0.59
CA ASN A 89 -1.74 30.37 -1.51
C ASN A 89 -0.29 30.86 -1.40
N CYS A 90 0.28 30.86 -0.19
CA CYS A 90 1.70 31.16 -0.01
C CYS A 90 2.55 30.11 -0.71
N VAL A 91 2.30 28.81 -0.47
CA VAL A 91 3.07 27.71 -1.07
C VAL A 91 2.98 27.72 -2.60
N ASP A 92 1.81 28.08 -3.15
CA ASP A 92 1.59 28.18 -4.59
C ASP A 92 2.35 29.35 -5.24
N LYS A 93 2.48 30.48 -4.53
CA LYS A 93 3.06 31.72 -5.08
C LYS A 93 4.52 31.96 -4.70
N SER A 94 5.02 31.33 -3.64
CA SER A 94 6.32 31.68 -3.06
C SER A 94 7.50 31.24 -3.93
N SER A 95 7.39 30.09 -4.61
CA SER A 95 8.49 29.49 -5.35
C SER A 95 7.99 28.55 -6.44
N GLY A 96 8.72 28.45 -7.56
CA GLY A 96 8.39 27.49 -8.62
C GLY A 96 8.45 26.01 -8.19
N ASP A 97 9.22 25.71 -7.14
CA ASP A 97 9.41 24.34 -6.63
C ASP A 97 8.49 24.00 -5.44
N TYR A 98 7.50 24.85 -5.10
CA TYR A 98 6.61 24.68 -3.95
C TYR A 98 7.35 24.50 -2.59
N GLY A 99 8.46 25.22 -2.40
CA GLY A 99 9.28 25.17 -1.20
C GLY A 99 8.60 25.75 0.04
N PHE A 100 8.63 25.02 1.15
CA PHE A 100 8.02 25.45 2.42
C PHE A 100 8.81 26.52 3.20
N LYS A 101 10.00 26.92 2.74
CA LYS A 101 10.91 27.80 3.50
C LYS A 101 10.32 29.19 3.71
N ASP A 102 9.66 29.73 2.69
CA ASP A 102 9.17 31.11 2.70
C ASP A 102 7.82 31.26 3.42
N CYS A 103 7.09 30.15 3.57
CA CYS A 103 5.72 30.11 4.11
C CYS A 103 5.64 29.67 5.58
N ARG A 104 6.73 29.74 6.35
CA ARG A 104 6.75 29.28 7.76
C ARG A 104 5.84 30.10 8.68
N LYS A 105 5.62 31.38 8.39
CA LYS A 105 4.72 32.24 9.18
C LYS A 105 3.26 31.81 9.03
N THR A 106 2.80 31.65 7.80
CA THR A 106 1.46 31.15 7.48
C THR A 106 1.28 29.70 7.94
N GLN A 107 2.35 28.90 7.89
CA GLN A 107 2.33 27.53 8.41
C GLN A 107 2.09 27.52 9.93
N ALA A 108 2.77 28.37 10.70
CA ALA A 108 2.56 28.43 12.15
C ALA A 108 1.11 28.75 12.52
N VAL A 109 0.48 29.71 11.81
CA VAL A 109 -0.93 30.08 12.02
C VAL A 109 -1.88 28.91 11.70
N PHE A 110 -1.59 28.16 10.64
CA PHE A 110 -2.36 26.98 10.29
C PHE A 110 -2.16 25.85 11.29
N ASP A 111 -0.91 25.60 11.70
CA ASP A 111 -0.55 24.55 12.65
C ASP A 111 -1.20 24.81 14.03
N THR A 112 -1.28 26.08 14.48
CA THR A 112 -2.00 26.45 15.71
C THR A 112 -3.50 26.20 15.59
N CYS A 113 -4.14 26.55 14.48
CA CYS A 113 -5.57 26.28 14.27
C CYS A 113 -5.88 24.78 14.31
N MET A 114 -5.02 23.96 13.68
CA MET A 114 -5.16 22.50 13.66
C MET A 114 -5.00 21.88 15.04
N MET A 115 -4.07 22.40 15.85
CA MET A 115 -3.86 21.95 17.22
C MET A 115 -5.06 22.32 18.11
N GLU A 116 -5.54 23.57 18.05
CA GLU A 116 -6.61 24.09 18.90
C GLU A 116 -7.98 23.47 18.57
N LYS A 117 -8.35 23.39 17.29
CA LYS A 117 -9.72 22.98 16.89
C LYS A 117 -9.85 21.47 16.62
N LEU A 118 -8.80 20.84 16.10
CA LEU A 118 -8.85 19.46 15.61
C LEU A 118 -7.98 18.49 16.43
N CYS A 119 -7.22 18.99 17.40
CA CYS A 119 -6.26 18.22 18.20
C CYS A 119 -5.29 17.39 17.34
N MET A 120 -4.96 17.90 16.14
CA MET A 120 -4.04 17.25 15.22
C MET A 120 -2.72 18.01 15.23
N GLU A 121 -1.69 17.39 15.79
CA GLU A 121 -0.35 17.95 15.77
C GLU A 121 0.39 17.56 14.48
N ARG A 122 1.24 18.47 14.02
CA ARG A 122 2.15 18.21 12.92
C ARG A 122 3.24 17.23 13.37
N PRO A 123 3.50 16.14 12.64
CA PRO A 123 4.55 15.19 13.01
C PRO A 123 5.95 15.82 13.03
N ASP A 124 6.82 15.22 13.84
CA ASP A 124 8.21 15.62 13.99
C ASP A 124 9.02 15.40 12.70
N PHE A 125 10.14 16.13 12.59
CA PHE A 125 11.05 15.95 11.47
C PHE A 125 11.60 14.50 11.47
N GLY A 126 11.46 13.82 10.33
CA GLY A 126 11.88 12.42 10.18
C GLY A 126 10.83 11.39 10.61
N TYR A 127 9.65 11.79 11.11
CA TYR A 127 8.56 10.87 11.44
C TYR A 127 8.31 9.87 10.29
N PHE A 128 8.10 10.37 9.08
CA PHE A 128 7.79 9.56 7.90
C PHE A 128 8.98 8.76 7.36
N CYS A 129 10.21 9.07 7.77
CA CYS A 129 11.41 8.34 7.34
C CYS A 129 11.69 7.12 8.23
N ARG A 130 11.05 7.00 9.39
CA ARG A 130 11.24 5.87 10.30
C ARG A 130 10.56 4.63 9.70
N GLY A 131 11.31 3.52 9.63
CA GLY A 131 10.76 2.21 9.29
C GLY A 131 9.70 1.79 10.32
N ARG A 132 8.53 1.36 9.84
CA ARG A 132 7.40 0.97 10.69
C ARG A 132 6.92 -0.42 10.32
N ILE A 133 6.50 -1.15 11.34
CA ILE A 133 5.88 -2.45 11.19
C ILE A 133 4.37 -2.21 11.12
N HIS A 134 3.78 -2.46 9.95
CA HIS A 134 2.33 -2.42 9.76
C HIS A 134 1.77 -3.83 9.85
N LYS A 135 0.76 -4.05 10.70
CA LYS A 135 0.06 -5.33 10.80
C LYS A 135 -1.12 -5.32 9.84
N SER A 136 -1.02 -6.06 8.74
CA SER A 136 -2.14 -6.26 7.82
C SER A 136 -3.08 -7.36 8.32
N PRO A 137 -4.40 -7.22 8.07
CA PRO A 137 -5.36 -8.30 8.27
C PRO A 137 -5.32 -9.34 7.13
N SER A 138 -4.84 -8.94 5.94
CA SER A 138 -4.73 -9.80 4.76
C SER A 138 -3.57 -10.78 4.89
N ALA A 139 -3.78 -12.02 4.46
CA ALA A 139 -2.70 -13.01 4.38
C ALA A 139 -1.66 -12.57 3.33
N PRO A 140 -0.36 -12.72 3.61
CA PRO A 140 0.68 -12.38 2.65
C PRO A 140 0.59 -13.31 1.42
N PRO A 141 0.92 -12.82 0.21
CA PRO A 141 0.99 -13.68 -0.95
C PRO A 141 2.04 -14.78 -0.76
N THR A 142 1.84 -15.90 -1.44
CA THR A 142 2.85 -16.98 -1.45
C THR A 142 4.14 -16.45 -2.05
N PRO A 143 5.27 -16.48 -1.31
CA PRO A 143 6.53 -16.00 -1.83
C PRO A 143 6.94 -16.83 -3.05
N PRO A 144 7.57 -16.22 -4.07
CA PRO A 144 8.15 -16.99 -5.16
C PRO A 144 9.16 -18.00 -4.59
N PRO A 145 9.29 -19.19 -5.19
CA PRO A 145 10.22 -20.21 -4.71
C PRO A 145 11.65 -19.63 -4.70
N CYS A 146 12.36 -19.86 -3.59
CA CYS A 146 13.73 -19.37 -3.44
C CYS A 146 14.61 -19.91 -4.57
N PRO A 147 15.43 -19.07 -5.24
CA PRO A 147 16.31 -19.52 -6.32
C PRO A 147 17.28 -20.64 -5.92
N CYS A 148 17.65 -20.72 -4.63
CA CYS A 148 18.53 -21.74 -4.08
C CYS A 148 17.86 -23.11 -3.87
N HIS A 149 16.53 -23.16 -3.81
CA HIS A 149 15.76 -24.39 -3.67
C HIS A 149 14.58 -24.35 -4.64
N PRO A 150 14.83 -24.57 -5.95
CA PRO A 150 13.73 -24.81 -6.86
C PRO A 150 12.92 -26.00 -6.34
N LYS A 151 11.59 -25.85 -6.25
CA LYS A 151 10.70 -26.98 -6.01
C LYS A 151 10.77 -27.87 -7.26
N VAL A 152 11.73 -28.77 -7.29
CA VAL A 152 11.81 -29.80 -8.31
C VAL A 152 10.69 -30.77 -8.00
N PRO A 153 9.77 -31.06 -8.95
CA PRO A 153 8.82 -32.15 -8.76
C PRO A 153 9.61 -33.44 -8.51
N ASP A 154 9.14 -34.30 -7.60
CA ASP A 154 9.82 -35.56 -7.31
C ASP A 154 10.14 -36.30 -8.61
N ALA A 155 11.42 -36.51 -8.89
CA ALA A 155 11.88 -37.12 -10.15
C ALA A 155 11.30 -38.52 -10.35
N THR A 156 10.92 -39.17 -9.25
CA THR A 156 10.18 -40.43 -9.22
C THR A 156 8.86 -40.20 -8.48
N PRO A 157 7.75 -39.93 -9.19
CA PRO A 157 6.44 -39.87 -8.53
C PRO A 157 6.20 -41.19 -7.82
N SER A 158 5.82 -41.12 -6.54
CA SER A 158 5.46 -42.32 -5.79
C SER A 158 4.32 -43.04 -6.51
N LEU A 159 4.38 -44.37 -6.54
CA LEU A 159 3.29 -45.15 -7.09
C LEU A 159 2.02 -44.79 -6.29
N PRO A 160 0.92 -44.40 -6.95
CA PRO A 160 -0.32 -44.07 -6.23
C PRO A 160 -0.74 -45.27 -5.38
N ASP A 161 -1.22 -45.01 -4.16
CA ASP A 161 -1.57 -46.06 -3.19
C ASP A 161 -2.64 -47.03 -3.71
N CYS A 162 -3.41 -46.62 -4.72
CA CYS A 162 -4.40 -47.45 -5.42
C CYS A 162 -3.78 -48.60 -6.25
N LYS A 163 -2.47 -48.58 -6.54
CA LYS A 163 -1.82 -49.62 -7.34
C LYS A 163 -1.29 -50.75 -6.44
N PRO A 164 -1.64 -52.03 -6.68
CA PRO A 164 -1.20 -53.13 -5.83
C PRO A 164 0.32 -53.23 -5.79
N ARG A 165 0.88 -53.24 -4.58
CA ARG A 165 2.32 -53.41 -4.32
C ARG A 165 2.60 -54.91 -4.15
N TYR A 166 2.98 -55.56 -5.24
CA TYR A 166 3.37 -56.97 -5.22
C TYR A 166 4.70 -57.16 -4.46
N PRO A 167 4.90 -58.31 -3.79
CA PRO A 167 6.20 -58.62 -3.20
C PRO A 167 7.30 -58.69 -4.27
N ALA A 168 8.55 -58.45 -3.87
CA ALA A 168 9.69 -58.53 -4.77
C ALA A 168 9.82 -59.96 -5.34
N ARG A 169 9.97 -60.08 -6.66
CA ARG A 169 9.99 -61.37 -7.38
C ARG A 169 11.05 -62.38 -6.90
N PHE A 170 12.13 -61.90 -6.28
CA PHE A 170 13.29 -62.71 -5.85
C PHE A 170 13.84 -62.21 -4.51
N GLY A 171 12.95 -61.83 -3.58
CA GLY A 171 13.34 -61.29 -2.28
C GLY A 171 14.25 -60.05 -2.40
N GLY A 172 15.32 -60.03 -1.62
CA GLY A 172 16.27 -58.91 -1.54
C GLY A 172 17.25 -58.76 -2.71
N ARG A 173 17.31 -59.73 -3.65
CA ARG A 173 18.32 -59.78 -4.73
C ARG A 173 19.78 -59.59 -4.27
N SER A 174 20.07 -60.01 -3.05
CA SER A 174 21.43 -60.10 -2.51
C SER A 174 22.14 -61.32 -3.10
N TYR A 175 23.44 -61.18 -3.40
CA TYR A 175 24.24 -62.21 -4.07
C TYR A 175 24.16 -63.62 -3.44
N TYR A 176 23.85 -63.73 -2.16
CA TYR A 176 23.93 -64.94 -1.34
C TYR A 176 22.59 -65.36 -0.69
N MET A 177 21.50 -64.61 -0.90
CA MET A 177 20.16 -64.98 -0.43
C MET A 177 19.20 -64.89 -1.61
N THR A 178 18.73 -66.05 -2.04
CA THR A 178 17.82 -66.23 -3.18
C THR A 178 16.35 -66.40 -2.77
N GLU A 179 16.08 -66.37 -1.46
CA GLU A 179 14.75 -66.39 -0.84
C GLU A 179 14.52 -65.12 -0.04
#